data_AF-A0A1F3N5L0-F1
#
_entry.id   AF-A0A1F3N5L0-F1
#
_cell.length_a   1.000
_cell.length_b   1.000
_cell.length_c   1.000
_cell.angle_alpha   90.00
_cell.angle_beta   90.00
_cell.angle_gamma   90.00
#
_symmetry.space_group_name_H-M   'P 1'
#
loop_
_entity.id
_entity.type
_entity.pdbx_description
1 polymer ?
#
loop_
_entity_poly.entity_id
_entity_poly.type
_entity_poly.pdbx_seq_one_letter_code
_entity_poly.pdbx_strand_id
1 'polypeptide(L)'
;MTLSDYYQILGIPLNSSVNDIKKAYRQKARQYHPDINPAPEARDKFILATEAYEFLIANHDRISADNEAYRQAMDNWRRYRQDRSKQRARAYAQASYIRFKKTKFYKTTRIFDGTTIIFSLILAVIMVLYTVFGYIYRVAHPLPEPEQPSVLVFLMLLTVGLGFVVVSLIFLKAFIETSRKQKKKT
;
A
#
# COMPACT_ATOMS: atom_id res chain seq x y z
N MET A 1 -28.24 -16.24 4.00
CA MET A 1 -28.90 -16.43 2.71
C MET A 1 -29.06 -17.91 2.47
N THR A 2 -30.30 -18.32 2.34
CA THR A 2 -30.72 -19.67 1.96
C THR A 2 -30.90 -19.77 0.45
N LEU A 3 -31.17 -20.97 -0.07
CA LEU A 3 -31.52 -21.15 -1.49
C LEU A 3 -32.78 -20.37 -1.88
N SER A 4 -33.81 -20.41 -1.02
CA SER A 4 -35.08 -19.70 -1.24
C SER A 4 -34.86 -18.20 -1.40
N ASP A 5 -33.94 -17.63 -0.60
CA ASP A 5 -33.63 -16.20 -0.67
C ASP A 5 -33.09 -15.81 -2.06
N TYR A 6 -32.28 -16.65 -2.71
CA TYR A 6 -31.74 -16.34 -4.04
C TYR A 6 -32.82 -16.34 -5.13
N TYR A 7 -33.76 -17.30 -5.07
CA TYR A 7 -34.92 -17.31 -5.96
C TYR A 7 -35.82 -16.08 -5.71
N GLN A 8 -36.03 -15.71 -4.45
CA GLN A 8 -36.81 -14.54 -4.06
C GLN A 8 -36.17 -13.21 -4.52
N ILE A 9 -34.84 -13.09 -4.43
CA ILE A 9 -34.10 -11.90 -4.89
C ILE A 9 -34.25 -11.69 -6.40
N LEU A 10 -34.19 -12.79 -7.18
CA LEU A 10 -34.46 -12.73 -8.61
C LEU A 10 -35.96 -12.62 -8.92
N GLY A 11 -36.84 -12.90 -7.96
CA GLY A 11 -38.29 -12.82 -8.11
C GLY A 11 -38.87 -13.95 -8.94
N ILE A 12 -38.31 -15.15 -8.82
CA ILE A 12 -38.67 -16.33 -9.60
C ILE A 12 -39.01 -17.51 -8.67
N PRO A 13 -39.86 -18.47 -9.10
CA PRO A 13 -40.23 -19.61 -8.26
C PRO A 13 -39.05 -20.57 -8.02
N LEU A 14 -39.07 -21.27 -6.88
CA LEU A 14 -38.16 -22.39 -6.63
C LEU A 14 -38.38 -23.43 -7.74
N ASN A 15 -37.29 -23.92 -8.36
CA ASN A 15 -37.27 -24.80 -9.55
C ASN A 15 -37.45 -24.10 -10.92
N SER A 16 -37.26 -22.79 -11.00
CA SER A 16 -37.18 -22.09 -12.29
C SER A 16 -36.05 -22.64 -13.19
N SER A 17 -36.28 -22.65 -14.49
CA SER A 17 -35.28 -23.10 -15.47
C SER A 17 -34.08 -22.14 -15.54
N VAL A 18 -32.94 -22.63 -16.05
CA VAL A 18 -31.75 -21.80 -16.32
C VAL A 18 -32.09 -20.56 -17.18
N ASN A 19 -33.00 -20.72 -18.14
CA ASN A 19 -33.43 -19.63 -19.02
C ASN A 19 -34.20 -18.56 -18.25
N ASP A 20 -35.06 -18.96 -17.32
CA ASP A 20 -35.82 -18.05 -16.47
C ASP A 20 -34.89 -17.30 -15.50
N ILE A 21 -33.92 -18.00 -14.91
CA ILE A 21 -32.89 -17.41 -14.06
C ILE A 21 -32.10 -16.33 -14.82
N LYS A 22 -31.65 -16.64 -16.04
CA LYS A 22 -30.94 -15.67 -16.91
C LYS A 22 -31.82 -14.49 -17.29
N LYS A 23 -33.10 -14.73 -17.61
CA LYS A 23 -34.05 -13.68 -17.99
C LYS A 23 -34.31 -12.73 -16.83
N ALA A 24 -34.60 -13.26 -15.64
CA ALA A 24 -34.84 -12.50 -14.43
C ALA A 24 -33.61 -11.65 -14.03
N TYR A 25 -32.42 -12.25 -14.07
CA TYR A 25 -31.17 -11.52 -13.80
C TYR A 25 -30.98 -10.33 -14.74
N ARG A 26 -31.15 -10.51 -16.06
CA ARG A 26 -31.02 -9.42 -17.04
C ARG A 26 -32.01 -8.27 -16.81
N GLN A 27 -33.20 -8.57 -16.28
CA GLN A 27 -34.18 -7.56 -15.92
C GLN A 27 -33.75 -6.79 -14.67
N LYS A 28 -33.36 -7.50 -13.60
CA LYS A 28 -32.88 -6.90 -12.34
C LYS A 28 -31.59 -6.12 -12.51
N ALA A 29 -30.65 -6.62 -13.30
CA ALA A 29 -29.38 -5.95 -13.58
C ALA A 29 -29.57 -4.61 -14.26
N ARG A 30 -30.50 -4.50 -15.23
CA ARG A 30 -30.86 -3.22 -15.85
C ARG A 30 -31.57 -2.28 -14.89
N GLN A 31 -32.47 -2.82 -14.05
CA GLN A 31 -33.22 -2.02 -13.07
C GLN A 31 -32.34 -1.40 -11.97
N TYR A 32 -31.27 -2.10 -11.58
CA TYR A 32 -30.39 -1.70 -10.48
C TYR A 32 -29.01 -1.20 -10.94
N HIS A 33 -28.80 -1.03 -12.25
CA HIS A 33 -27.54 -0.51 -12.77
C HIS A 33 -27.31 0.92 -12.25
N PRO A 34 -26.11 1.27 -11.73
CA PRO A 34 -25.86 2.59 -11.15
C PRO A 34 -26.07 3.75 -12.14
N ASP A 35 -25.86 3.51 -13.43
CA ASP A 35 -26.08 4.53 -14.47
C ASP A 35 -27.58 4.77 -14.77
N ILE A 36 -28.45 3.80 -14.48
CA ILE A 36 -29.90 3.89 -14.72
C ILE A 36 -30.64 4.27 -13.45
N ASN A 37 -30.18 3.78 -12.30
CA ASN A 37 -30.79 3.98 -11.00
C ASN A 37 -29.76 4.54 -10.00
N PRO A 38 -29.80 5.86 -9.74
CA PRO A 38 -28.87 6.54 -8.85
C PRO A 38 -29.17 6.33 -7.36
N ALA A 39 -30.21 5.57 -7.00
CA ALA A 39 -30.55 5.34 -5.61
C ALA A 39 -29.39 4.63 -4.86
N PRO A 40 -29.11 5.02 -3.60
CA PRO A 40 -28.01 4.42 -2.83
C PRO A 40 -28.21 2.90 -2.64
N GLU A 41 -29.46 2.45 -2.55
CA GLU A 41 -29.81 1.02 -2.43
C GLU A 41 -29.68 0.23 -3.74
N ALA A 42 -29.61 0.89 -4.90
CA ALA A 42 -29.54 0.21 -6.20
C ALA A 42 -28.26 -0.62 -6.30
N ARG A 43 -27.14 -0.08 -5.80
CA ARG A 43 -25.86 -0.79 -5.75
C ARG A 43 -25.96 -2.09 -4.96
N ASP A 44 -26.57 -2.06 -3.78
CA ASP A 44 -26.70 -3.23 -2.92
C ASP A 44 -27.63 -4.28 -3.54
N LYS A 45 -28.77 -3.84 -4.09
CA LYS A 45 -29.71 -4.70 -4.82
C LYS A 45 -29.09 -5.33 -6.06
N PHE A 46 -28.24 -4.59 -6.79
CA PHE A 46 -27.49 -5.10 -7.93
C PHE A 46 -26.51 -6.20 -7.50
N ILE A 47 -25.73 -5.96 -6.44
CA ILE A 47 -24.79 -6.95 -5.90
C ILE A 47 -25.52 -8.22 -5.48
N LEU A 48 -26.65 -8.10 -4.78
CA LEU A 48 -27.47 -9.24 -4.36
C LEU A 48 -28.05 -10.01 -5.55
N ALA A 49 -28.54 -9.32 -6.58
CA ALA A 49 -29.08 -9.95 -7.78
C ALA A 49 -28.01 -10.69 -8.59
N THR A 50 -26.81 -10.10 -8.75
CA THR A 50 -25.67 -10.76 -9.39
C THR A 50 -25.24 -12.00 -8.60
N GLU A 51 -25.19 -11.90 -7.27
CA GLU A 51 -24.81 -13.03 -6.43
C GLU A 51 -25.82 -14.17 -6.47
N ALA A 52 -27.12 -13.86 -6.45
CA ALA A 52 -28.18 -14.85 -6.62
C ALA A 52 -28.07 -15.57 -7.97
N TYR A 53 -27.85 -14.81 -9.04
CA TYR A 53 -27.65 -15.35 -10.38
C TYR A 53 -26.44 -16.29 -10.47
N GLU A 54 -25.27 -15.87 -9.99
CA GLU A 54 -24.06 -16.67 -10.06
C GLU A 54 -24.20 -17.99 -9.28
N PHE A 55 -24.81 -17.95 -8.09
CA PHE A 55 -25.03 -19.15 -7.29
C PHE A 55 -25.97 -20.14 -7.97
N LEU A 56 -27.13 -19.65 -8.44
CA LEU A 56 -28.17 -20.48 -9.04
C LEU A 56 -27.70 -21.10 -10.37
N ILE A 57 -26.89 -20.38 -11.15
CA ILE A 57 -26.29 -20.93 -12.38
C ILE A 57 -25.22 -21.98 -12.07
N ALA A 58 -24.32 -21.69 -11.12
CA ALA A 58 -23.22 -22.61 -10.81
C ALA A 58 -23.70 -23.92 -10.16
N ASN A 59 -24.86 -23.90 -9.49
CA ASN A 59 -25.37 -25.03 -8.73
C ASN A 59 -26.73 -25.54 -9.22
N HIS A 60 -27.22 -25.11 -10.39
CA HIS A 60 -28.54 -25.50 -10.90
C HIS A 60 -28.77 -27.02 -10.84
N ASP A 61 -27.83 -27.80 -11.40
CA ASP A 61 -27.92 -29.26 -11.46
C ASP A 61 -27.66 -29.91 -10.09
N ARG A 62 -26.86 -29.26 -9.24
CA ARG A 62 -26.49 -29.75 -7.89
C ARG A 62 -27.58 -29.52 -6.86
N ILE A 63 -28.43 -28.52 -7.07
CA ILE A 63 -29.58 -28.21 -6.21
C ILE A 63 -30.64 -29.31 -6.35
N SER A 64 -30.78 -29.91 -7.53
CA SER A 64 -31.68 -31.04 -7.78
C SER A 64 -31.13 -32.39 -7.33
N ALA A 65 -29.83 -32.50 -7.10
CA ALA A 65 -29.14 -33.76 -6.85
C ALA A 65 -28.77 -33.91 -5.37
N ASP A 66 -29.62 -34.57 -4.59
CA ASP A 66 -29.38 -35.04 -3.22
C ASP A 66 -29.00 -33.97 -2.15
N ASN A 67 -29.39 -34.20 -0.89
CA ASN A 67 -29.23 -33.23 0.20
C ASN A 67 -27.76 -32.95 0.56
N GLU A 68 -26.86 -33.89 0.33
CA GLU A 68 -25.44 -33.74 0.68
C GLU A 68 -24.68 -32.86 -0.33
N ALA A 69 -24.87 -33.07 -1.63
CA ALA A 69 -24.23 -32.24 -2.65
C ALA A 69 -24.69 -30.77 -2.56
N TYR A 70 -25.96 -30.54 -2.19
CA TYR A 70 -26.48 -29.22 -1.86
C TYR A 70 -25.74 -28.57 -0.68
N ARG A 71 -25.54 -29.29 0.43
CA ARG A 71 -24.80 -28.77 1.60
C ARG A 71 -23.36 -28.39 1.22
N GLN A 72 -22.67 -29.26 0.49
CA GLN A 72 -21.30 -29.01 0.04
C GLN A 72 -21.23 -27.80 -0.91
N ALA A 73 -22.17 -27.68 -1.85
CA ALA A 73 -22.28 -26.52 -2.74
C ALA A 73 -22.47 -25.21 -1.95
N MET A 74 -23.33 -25.23 -0.93
CA MET A 74 -23.58 -24.06 -0.09
C MET A 74 -22.36 -23.67 0.75
N ASP A 75 -21.63 -24.65 1.31
CA ASP A 75 -20.41 -24.40 2.08
C ASP A 75 -19.28 -23.84 1.21
N ASN A 76 -19.11 -24.40 0.00
CA ASN A 76 -18.17 -23.90 -0.99
C ASN A 76 -18.51 -22.46 -1.39
N TRP A 77 -19.79 -22.17 -1.61
CA TRP A 77 -20.25 -20.82 -1.92
C TRP A 77 -20.01 -19.83 -0.78
N ARG A 78 -20.23 -20.26 0.47
CA ARG A 78 -19.94 -19.44 1.66
C ARG A 78 -18.45 -19.09 1.74
N ARG A 79 -17.57 -20.06 1.50
CA ARG A 79 -16.11 -19.83 1.44
C ARG A 79 -15.73 -18.86 0.32
N TYR A 80 -16.25 -19.10 -0.89
CA TYR A 80 -16.03 -18.22 -2.04
C TYR A 80 -16.43 -16.77 -1.76
N ARG A 81 -17.60 -16.54 -1.14
CA ARG A 81 -18.07 -15.21 -0.74
C ARG A 81 -17.12 -14.56 0.28
N GLN A 82 -16.68 -15.32 1.29
CA GLN A 82 -15.73 -14.83 2.30
C GLN A 82 -14.39 -14.41 1.68
N ASP A 83 -13.88 -15.18 0.73
CA ASP A 83 -12.61 -14.88 0.07
C ASP A 83 -12.72 -13.65 -0.83
N ARG A 84 -13.81 -13.51 -1.59
CA ARG A 84 -14.05 -12.31 -2.42
C ARG A 84 -14.20 -11.05 -1.56
N SER A 85 -14.86 -11.16 -0.41
CA SER A 85 -14.97 -10.07 0.57
C SER A 85 -13.59 -9.64 1.10
N LYS A 86 -12.77 -10.61 1.51
CA LYS A 86 -11.38 -10.36 1.95
C LYS A 86 -10.54 -9.71 0.84
N GLN A 87 -10.69 -10.16 -0.41
CA GLN A 87 -9.98 -9.57 -1.56
C GLN A 87 -10.38 -8.10 -1.79
N ARG A 88 -11.68 -7.79 -1.73
CA ARG A 88 -12.17 -6.41 -1.83
C ARG A 88 -11.64 -5.54 -0.69
N ALA A 89 -11.68 -6.03 0.55
CA ALA A 89 -11.13 -5.33 1.71
C ALA A 89 -9.63 -5.05 1.55
N ARG A 90 -8.86 -6.03 1.06
CA ARG A 90 -7.42 -5.86 0.74
C ARG A 90 -7.20 -4.82 -0.36
N ALA A 91 -8.01 -4.85 -1.42
CA ALA A 91 -7.92 -3.87 -2.51
C ALA A 91 -8.21 -2.44 -2.02
N TYR A 92 -9.22 -2.26 -1.17
CA TYR A 92 -9.51 -0.96 -0.52
C TYR A 92 -8.37 -0.48 0.37
N ALA A 93 -7.82 -1.36 1.22
CA ALA A 93 -6.70 -1.04 2.10
C ALA A 93 -5.43 -0.64 1.32
N GLN A 94 -5.19 -1.27 0.18
CA GLN A 94 -4.04 -0.96 -0.68
C GLN A 94 -4.27 0.26 -1.59
N ALA A 95 -5.52 0.53 -2.01
CA ALA A 95 -5.82 1.61 -2.94
C ALA A 95 -5.43 3.00 -2.40
N SER A 96 -5.61 3.24 -1.09
CA SER A 96 -5.19 4.50 -0.43
C SER A 96 -3.67 4.67 -0.50
N TYR A 97 -2.90 3.64 -0.13
CA TYR A 97 -1.43 3.65 -0.17
C TYR A 97 -0.87 3.76 -1.59
N ILE A 98 -1.44 3.01 -2.55
CA ILE A 98 -1.02 3.04 -3.96
C ILE A 98 -1.31 4.40 -4.61
N ARG A 99 -2.41 5.06 -4.22
CA ARG A 99 -2.72 6.41 -4.70
C ARG A 99 -1.80 7.44 -4.02
N PHE A 100 -1.56 7.30 -2.71
CA PHE A 100 -0.65 8.16 -1.95
C PHE A 100 0.76 8.17 -2.53
N LYS A 101 1.36 7.01 -2.84
CA LYS A 101 2.72 6.95 -3.44
C LYS A 101 2.83 7.60 -4.82
N LYS A 102 1.71 7.79 -5.53
CA LYS A 102 1.66 8.48 -6.83
C LYS A 102 1.51 10.00 -6.69
N THR A 103 1.16 10.51 -5.51
CA THR A 103 1.02 11.94 -5.27
C THR A 103 2.36 12.66 -5.37
N LYS A 104 2.32 13.95 -5.72
CA LYS A 104 3.51 14.83 -5.73
C LYS A 104 4.18 14.85 -4.35
N PHE A 105 3.39 14.83 -3.28
CA PHE A 105 3.87 14.83 -1.89
C PHE A 105 4.82 13.67 -1.56
N TYR A 106 4.44 12.42 -1.87
CA TYR A 106 5.33 11.28 -1.62
C TYR A 106 6.64 11.37 -2.42
N LYS A 107 6.56 11.83 -3.68
CA LYS A 107 7.75 12.03 -4.51
C LYS A 107 8.65 13.15 -3.96
N THR A 108 8.07 14.25 -3.46
CA THR A 108 8.85 15.37 -2.89
C THR A 108 9.50 14.99 -1.58
N THR A 109 8.80 14.32 -0.65
CA THR A 109 9.37 13.87 0.63
C THR A 109 10.65 13.07 0.41
N ARG A 110 10.64 12.20 -0.59
CA ARG A 110 11.82 11.39 -0.94
C ARG A 110 13.01 12.19 -1.48
N ILE A 111 12.74 13.30 -2.19
CA ILE A 111 13.80 14.21 -2.66
C ILE A 111 14.42 14.92 -1.46
N PHE A 112 13.60 15.39 -0.51
CA PHE A 112 14.07 15.99 0.74
C PHE A 112 14.94 15.04 1.57
N ASP A 113 14.58 13.75 1.62
CA ASP A 113 15.41 12.75 2.33
C ASP A 113 16.81 12.63 1.70
N GLY A 114 16.91 12.70 0.36
CA GLY A 114 18.21 12.64 -0.32
C GLY A 114 19.04 13.91 -0.14
N THR A 115 18.41 15.09 -0.25
CA THR A 115 19.12 16.38 -0.13
C THR A 115 19.63 16.63 1.28
N THR A 116 18.86 16.23 2.30
CA THR A 116 19.27 16.35 3.72
C THR A 116 20.49 15.48 4.04
N ILE A 117 20.55 14.25 3.50
CA ILE A 117 21.72 13.36 3.65
C ILE A 117 22.98 13.95 2.98
N ILE A 118 22.84 14.52 1.78
CA ILE A 118 23.98 15.15 1.09
C ILE A 118 24.43 16.40 1.85
N PHE A 119 23.48 17.23 2.32
CA PHE A 119 23.77 18.42 3.09
C PHE A 119 24.46 18.09 4.42
N SER A 120 24.01 17.06 5.14
CA SER A 120 24.64 16.61 6.39
C SER A 120 26.06 16.11 6.16
N LEU A 121 26.31 15.40 5.04
CA LEU A 121 27.65 14.96 4.65
C LEU A 121 28.57 16.15 4.35
N ILE A 122 28.10 17.14 3.59
CA ILE A 122 28.87 18.36 3.28
C ILE A 122 29.23 19.11 4.57
N LEU A 123 28.26 19.30 5.47
CA LEU A 123 28.47 19.97 6.74
C LEU A 123 29.51 19.23 7.60
N ALA A 124 29.45 17.90 7.65
CA ALA A 124 30.41 17.07 8.37
C ALA A 124 31.83 17.21 7.79
N VAL A 125 31.96 17.22 6.46
CA VAL A 125 33.27 17.44 5.79
C VAL A 125 33.81 18.84 6.08
N ILE A 126 32.97 19.88 5.99
CA ILE A 126 33.35 21.26 6.34
C ILE A 126 33.82 21.35 7.79
N MET A 127 33.11 20.71 8.72
CA MET A 127 33.50 20.66 10.13
C MET A 127 34.90 20.05 10.33
N VAL A 128 35.20 18.94 9.63
CA VAL A 128 36.53 18.31 9.67
C VAL A 128 37.59 19.25 9.07
N LEU A 129 37.32 19.85 7.91
CA LEU A 129 38.24 20.79 7.26
C LEU A 129 38.54 21.99 8.15
N TYR A 130 37.52 22.58 8.79
CA TYR A 130 37.68 23.69 9.70
C TYR A 130 38.49 23.31 10.94
N THR A 131 38.29 22.10 11.47
CA THR A 131 39.06 21.58 12.61
C THR A 131 40.54 21.42 12.26
N VAL A 132 40.84 20.85 11.08
CA VAL A 132 42.22 20.66 10.58
C VAL A 132 42.89 21.99 10.25
N PHE A 133 42.23 22.81 9.43
CA PHE A 133 42.76 24.11 9.02
C PHE A 133 42.92 25.06 10.22
N GLY A 134 41.94 25.09 11.13
CA GLY A 134 42.00 25.91 12.34
C GLY A 134 43.15 25.52 13.26
N TYR A 135 43.44 24.23 13.41
CA TYR A 135 44.61 23.76 14.16
C TYR A 135 45.92 24.17 13.49
N ILE A 136 46.05 23.94 12.18
CA ILE A 136 47.24 24.35 11.41
C ILE A 136 47.46 25.86 11.49
N TYR A 137 46.41 26.65 11.31
CA TYR A 137 46.46 28.11 11.38
C TYR A 137 46.89 28.61 12.76
N ARG A 138 46.36 28.00 13.83
CA ARG A 138 46.73 28.33 15.21
C ARG A 138 48.17 27.95 15.55
N VAL A 139 48.70 26.87 14.97
CA VAL A 139 50.12 26.52 15.10
C VAL A 139 51.02 27.49 14.33
N ALA A 140 50.60 27.93 13.13
CA ALA A 140 51.35 28.85 12.29
C ALA A 140 51.34 30.30 12.80
N HIS A 141 50.29 30.72 13.51
CA HIS A 141 50.12 32.08 14.04
C HIS A 141 49.82 32.04 15.55
N PRO A 142 50.85 31.88 16.41
CA PRO A 142 50.66 31.88 17.85
C PRO A 142 50.23 33.26 18.37
N LEU A 143 49.30 33.27 19.32
CA LEU A 143 48.83 34.50 19.99
C LEU A 143 49.90 35.05 20.96
N PRO A 144 49.83 36.34 21.32
CA PRO A 144 50.81 36.99 22.20
C PRO A 144 50.92 36.37 23.61
N GLU A 145 49.87 35.69 24.06
CA GLU A 145 49.88 34.91 25.30
C GLU A 145 50.13 33.42 25.01
N PRO A 146 50.99 32.73 25.80
CA PRO A 146 51.56 31.43 25.45
C PRO A 146 50.61 30.27 25.77
N GLU A 147 49.41 30.27 25.18
CA GLU A 147 48.56 29.09 25.18
C GLU A 147 48.72 28.31 23.87
N GLN A 148 49.68 27.37 23.88
CA GLN A 148 49.85 26.43 22.77
C GLN A 148 48.54 25.70 22.46
N PRO A 149 48.21 25.47 21.17
CA PRO A 149 47.01 24.74 20.81
C PRO A 149 46.99 23.34 21.42
N SER A 150 45.95 23.03 22.19
CA SER A 150 45.80 21.70 22.80
C SER A 150 45.55 20.63 21.72
N VAL A 151 46.53 19.73 21.59
CA VAL A 151 46.44 18.55 20.71
C VAL A 151 45.26 17.66 21.09
N LEU A 152 44.94 17.58 22.38
CA LEU A 152 43.84 16.77 22.90
C LEU A 152 42.49 17.30 22.40
N VAL A 153 42.28 18.63 22.49
CA VAL A 153 41.06 19.28 21.98
C VAL A 153 40.94 19.09 20.46
N PHE A 154 42.05 19.20 19.73
CA PHE A 154 42.07 18.91 18.30
C PHE A 154 41.64 17.47 17.99
N LEU A 155 42.22 16.47 18.65
CA LEU A 155 41.87 15.06 18.44
C LEU A 155 40.42 14.75 18.83
N MET A 156 39.90 15.37 19.90
CA MET A 156 38.50 15.22 20.30
C MET A 156 37.55 15.78 19.23
N LEU A 157 37.80 16.99 18.73
CA LEU A 157 36.96 17.59 17.70
C LEU A 157 37.05 16.83 16.37
N LEU A 158 38.25 16.33 16.03
CA LEU A 158 38.48 15.53 14.83
C LEU A 158 37.71 14.21 14.87
N THR A 159 37.72 13.51 16.01
CA THR A 159 36.99 12.23 16.16
C THR A 159 35.47 12.43 16.07
N VAL A 160 34.93 13.51 16.66
CA VAL A 160 33.51 13.87 16.52
C VAL A 160 33.15 14.16 15.05
N GLY A 161 33.95 14.98 14.37
CA GLY A 161 33.73 15.30 12.95
C GLY A 161 33.78 14.06 12.05
N LEU A 162 34.75 13.17 12.26
CA LEU A 162 34.85 11.91 11.53
C LEU A 162 33.65 10.99 11.81
N GLY A 163 33.14 10.98 13.04
CA GLY A 163 31.92 10.25 13.42
C GLY A 163 30.70 10.70 12.61
N PHE A 164 30.49 12.01 12.47
CA PHE A 164 29.41 12.55 11.63
C PHE A 164 29.55 12.18 10.14
N VAL A 165 30.78 12.11 9.64
CA VAL A 165 31.05 11.63 8.27
C VAL A 165 30.65 10.17 8.12
N VAL A 166 31.06 9.29 9.05
CA VAL A 166 30.73 7.85 9.02
C VAL A 166 29.21 7.64 9.04
N VAL A 167 28.50 8.32 9.93
CA VAL A 167 27.02 8.25 10.02
C VAL A 167 26.39 8.72 8.71
N SER A 168 26.82 9.86 8.16
CA SER A 168 26.30 10.38 6.90
C SER A 168 26.54 9.43 5.72
N LEU A 169 27.69 8.73 5.68
CA LEU A 169 27.98 7.72 4.66
C LEU A 169 27.09 6.47 4.78
N ILE A 170 26.76 6.04 6.00
CA ILE A 170 25.81 4.94 6.25
C ILE A 170 24.43 5.31 5.69
N PHE A 171 23.93 6.50 6.00
CA PHE A 171 22.66 7.00 5.48
C PHE A 171 22.66 7.14 3.96
N LEU A 172 23.75 7.66 3.38
CA LEU A 172 23.91 7.76 1.93
C LEU A 172 23.87 6.39 1.25
N LYS A 173 24.57 5.39 1.81
CA LYS A 173 24.53 4.01 1.30
C LYS A 173 23.12 3.43 1.33
N ALA A 174 22.40 3.60 2.44
CA ALA A 174 21.01 3.15 2.58
C ALA A 174 20.07 3.83 1.56
N PHE A 175 20.26 5.13 1.32
CA PHE A 175 19.50 5.88 0.32
C PHE A 175 19.76 5.39 -1.12
N ILE A 176 21.03 5.10 -1.46
CA ILE A 176 21.39 4.56 -2.78
C ILE A 176 20.77 3.18 -2.99
N GLU A 177 20.79 2.31 -1.97
CA GLU A 177 20.26 0.96 -2.06
C GLU A 177 18.74 0.94 -2.24
N THR A 178 18.02 1.77 -1.47
CA THR A 178 16.55 1.92 -1.59
C THR A 178 16.14 2.51 -2.94
N SER A 179 16.95 3.42 -3.49
CA SER A 179 16.75 4.00 -4.82
C SER A 179 16.96 2.97 -5.94
N ARG A 180 18.02 2.13 -5.86
CA ARG A 180 18.29 1.06 -6.83
C ARG A 180 17.20 -0.02 -6.86
N LYS A 181 16.70 -0.45 -5.69
CA LYS A 181 15.64 -1.47 -5.60
C LYS A 181 14.33 -1.03 -6.25
N GLN A 182 14.03 0.27 -6.24
CA GLN A 182 12.84 0.79 -6.93
C GLN A 182 13.00 0.90 -8.45
N LYS A 183 14.18 1.32 -8.95
CA LYS A 183 14.45 1.35 -10.40
C LYS A 183 14.32 -0.02 -11.07
N LYS A 184 14.48 -1.11 -10.31
CA LYS A 184 14.26 -2.49 -10.79
C LYS A 184 12.79 -2.95 -10.77
N LYS A 185 11.88 -2.20 -10.11
CA LYS A 185 10.46 -2.56 -9.92
C LYS A 185 9.48 -1.70 -10.74
N THR A 186 9.95 -0.58 -11.30
CA THR A 186 9.23 0.28 -12.26
C THR A 186 9.73 0.00 -13.65
#